data_AF-A0A352RXZ4-F1
#
_entry.id   AF-A0A352RXZ4-F1
#
_cell.length_a   1.000
_cell.length_b   1.000
_cell.length_c   1.000
_cell.angle_alpha   90.00
_cell.angle_beta   90.00
_cell.angle_gamma   90.00
#
_symmetry.space_group_name_H-M   'P 1'
#
loop_
_entity.id
_entity.type
_entity.pdbx_description
1 polymer ?
#
loop_
_entity_poly.entity_id
_entity_poly.type
_entity_poly.pdbx_seq_one_letter_code
_entity_poly.pdbx_strand_id
1 'polypeptide(L)'
;FLPYRVVNVDGTDNGLITGYYEPILHGSRTRQGAYQIPLYRRPPQLGKGMLPPRAELLQNPAMRGSELAWVDDPVEAAFLQIQGSGRIRMADGTMMRVGYGGTNDQPFRSFGKWLLDRGEITPAQATMQGIKAWARANPGRVDEMLNVNPRFVFFRELPPTNEGPVGALGVPLTAERSIAVDPATIPLGVPVFLSTTRPLYSEPIQRLMFAQDTGSAIKGGVRADFFWGAGDAAGETAGRMKQGGRMWVLMPRS
;
A
#
# COMPACT_ATOMS: atom_id res chain seq x y z
N PHE A 1 -14.06 28.25 -4.73
CA PHE A 1 -14.57 26.88 -4.95
C PHE A 1 -16.05 26.78 -4.53
N LEU A 2 -16.80 25.86 -5.14
CA LEU A 2 -18.16 25.47 -4.75
C LEU A 2 -18.17 23.99 -4.30
N PRO A 3 -18.77 23.65 -3.15
CA PRO A 3 -18.84 22.28 -2.68
C PRO A 3 -20.00 21.52 -3.32
N TYR A 4 -19.72 20.34 -3.87
CA TYR A 4 -20.70 19.40 -4.43
C TYR A 4 -20.66 18.10 -3.63
N ARG A 5 -21.80 17.70 -3.08
CA ARG A 5 -21.89 16.43 -2.33
C ARG A 5 -21.72 15.27 -3.30
N VAL A 6 -20.82 14.35 -2.97
CA VAL A 6 -20.66 13.11 -3.72
C VAL A 6 -21.76 12.14 -3.30
N VAL A 7 -22.40 11.51 -4.28
CA VAL A 7 -23.38 10.45 -4.07
C VAL A 7 -22.95 9.21 -4.87
N ASN A 8 -23.28 8.04 -4.36
CA ASN A 8 -23.14 6.79 -5.05
C ASN A 8 -24.20 6.66 -6.17
N VAL A 9 -24.01 5.69 -7.07
CA VAL A 9 -24.95 5.39 -8.16
C VAL A 9 -26.35 5.03 -7.64
N ASP A 10 -26.43 4.44 -6.45
CA ASP A 10 -27.68 4.09 -5.77
C ASP A 10 -28.33 5.28 -5.02
N GLY A 11 -27.76 6.48 -5.12
CA GLY A 11 -28.25 7.70 -4.47
C GLY A 11 -27.84 7.87 -3.01
N THR A 12 -27.15 6.89 -2.42
CA THR A 12 -26.63 7.02 -1.05
C THR A 12 -25.45 7.98 -0.97
N ASP A 13 -25.27 8.65 0.16
CA ASP A 13 -24.21 9.65 0.37
C ASP A 13 -23.09 9.22 1.33
N ASN A 14 -23.15 7.97 1.79
CA ASN A 14 -22.19 7.37 2.69
C ASN A 14 -21.45 6.26 1.97
N GLY A 15 -20.17 6.08 2.30
CA GLY A 15 -19.42 4.94 1.79
C GLY A 15 -18.15 4.69 2.58
N LEU A 16 -17.26 3.88 2.01
CA LEU A 16 -16.16 3.27 2.75
C LEU A 16 -14.87 4.08 2.64
N ILE A 17 -14.31 4.43 3.81
CA ILE A 17 -12.99 5.04 3.93
C ILE A 17 -12.03 4.01 4.54
N THR A 18 -11.00 3.66 3.79
CA THR A 18 -9.87 2.82 4.27
C THR A 18 -8.64 3.69 4.48
N GLY A 19 -7.54 3.12 4.96
CA GLY A 19 -6.27 3.83 5.11
C GLY A 19 -5.09 3.10 4.49
N TYR A 20 -4.11 3.87 4.01
CA TYR A 20 -2.82 3.40 3.52
C TYR A 20 -1.67 4.29 4.04
N TYR A 21 -0.44 3.83 3.88
CA TYR A 21 0.76 4.49 4.44
C TYR A 21 2.02 4.17 3.63
N GLU A 22 3.11 4.90 3.91
CA GLU A 22 4.44 4.65 3.35
C GLU A 22 5.29 3.83 4.36
N PRO A 23 5.50 2.51 4.15
CA PRO A 23 6.29 1.68 5.05
C PRO A 23 7.78 2.06 5.02
N ILE A 24 8.46 1.88 6.16
CA ILE A 24 9.90 2.10 6.32
C ILE A 24 10.53 0.76 6.72
N LEU A 25 11.34 0.20 5.84
CA LEU A 25 12.04 -1.06 6.04
C LEU A 25 13.51 -0.83 6.34
N HIS A 26 14.22 -1.87 6.73
CA HIS A 26 15.68 -1.88 6.85
C HIS A 26 16.30 -2.74 5.75
N GLY A 27 17.42 -2.29 5.15
CA GLY A 27 18.00 -3.00 4.01
C GLY A 27 19.43 -2.66 3.63
N SER A 28 19.88 -3.28 2.55
CA SER A 28 21.23 -3.15 1.98
C SER A 28 21.18 -3.29 0.46
N ARG A 29 22.12 -2.66 -0.26
CA ARG A 29 22.24 -2.81 -1.73
C ARG A 29 22.75 -4.20 -2.11
N THR A 30 23.54 -4.81 -1.23
CA THR A 30 24.07 -6.16 -1.39
C THR A 30 23.46 -7.11 -0.37
N ARG A 31 23.36 -8.39 -0.74
CA ARG A 31 22.91 -9.45 0.16
C ARG A 31 23.98 -9.69 1.24
N GLN A 32 23.63 -9.50 2.50
CA GLN A 32 24.57 -9.68 3.62
C GLN A 32 23.85 -9.74 4.97
N GLY A 33 24.43 -10.45 5.95
CA GLY A 33 23.91 -10.46 7.33
C GLY A 33 22.41 -10.80 7.40
N ALA A 34 21.62 -9.92 8.03
CA ALA A 34 20.17 -10.06 8.09
C ALA A 34 19.43 -9.74 6.77
N TYR A 35 20.06 -9.00 5.85
CA TYR A 35 19.47 -8.54 4.59
C TYR A 35 19.48 -9.66 3.55
N GLN A 36 18.49 -10.53 3.62
CA GLN A 36 18.39 -11.77 2.84
C GLN A 36 17.19 -11.79 1.88
N ILE A 37 16.27 -10.82 2.00
CA ILE A 37 15.02 -10.81 1.24
C ILE A 37 15.10 -9.81 0.09
N PRO A 38 15.11 -10.25 -1.17
CA PRO A 38 15.26 -9.34 -2.30
C PRO A 38 13.96 -8.60 -2.63
N LEU A 39 14.08 -7.30 -2.90
CA LEU A 39 13.10 -6.51 -3.65
C LEU A 39 13.56 -6.44 -5.10
N TYR A 40 12.64 -6.52 -6.06
CA TYR A 40 13.01 -6.65 -7.48
C TYR A 40 12.58 -5.44 -8.31
N ARG A 41 13.44 -5.03 -9.24
CA ARG A 41 13.02 -4.30 -10.44
C ARG A 41 12.28 -5.24 -11.38
N ARG A 42 11.40 -4.72 -12.24
CA ARG A 42 10.79 -5.55 -13.30
C ARG A 42 11.88 -5.90 -14.32
N PRO A 43 12.23 -7.19 -14.50
CA PRO A 43 13.20 -7.57 -15.51
C PRO A 43 12.69 -7.22 -16.92
N PRO A 44 13.52 -6.64 -17.80
CA PRO A 44 13.12 -6.29 -19.15
C PRO A 44 12.78 -7.51 -20.02
N GLN A 45 13.27 -8.71 -19.65
CA GLN A 45 12.99 -9.97 -20.33
C GLN A 45 11.57 -10.50 -20.03
N LEU A 46 10.89 -9.99 -18.99
CA LEU A 46 9.51 -10.37 -18.74
C LEU A 46 8.59 -9.72 -19.77
N GLY A 47 7.73 -10.53 -20.38
CA GLY A 47 6.75 -10.08 -21.35
C GLY A 47 5.75 -9.04 -20.81
N LYS A 48 4.93 -8.54 -21.72
CA LYS A 48 3.77 -7.70 -21.38
C LYS A 48 2.58 -8.58 -21.01
N GLY A 49 1.66 -8.04 -20.21
CA GLY A 49 0.46 -8.74 -19.76
C GLY A 49 0.66 -9.55 -18.49
N MET A 50 -0.29 -10.45 -18.22
CA MET A 50 -0.33 -11.26 -17.01
C MET A 50 0.84 -12.25 -16.97
N LEU A 51 1.62 -12.17 -15.90
CA LEU A 51 2.79 -13.02 -15.66
C LEU A 51 2.43 -14.15 -14.67
N PRO A 52 3.28 -15.18 -14.51
CA PRO A 52 3.07 -16.26 -13.54
C PRO A 52 2.82 -15.76 -12.10
N PRO A 53 2.16 -16.57 -11.25
CA PRO A 53 1.97 -16.26 -9.84
C PRO A 53 3.31 -16.16 -9.10
N ARG A 54 3.32 -15.46 -7.96
CA ARG A 54 4.49 -15.22 -7.10
C ARG A 54 5.44 -16.42 -6.99
N ALA A 55 4.92 -17.59 -6.63
CA ALA A 55 5.73 -18.78 -6.39
C ALA A 55 6.53 -19.21 -7.62
N GLU A 56 5.89 -19.25 -8.79
CA GLU A 56 6.55 -19.59 -10.06
C GLU A 56 7.47 -18.46 -10.53
N LEU A 57 7.05 -17.21 -10.33
CA LEU A 57 7.82 -16.04 -10.74
C LEU A 57 9.16 -15.96 -9.99
N LEU A 58 9.18 -16.26 -8.69
CA LEU A 58 10.42 -16.26 -7.89
C LEU A 58 11.41 -17.37 -8.31
N GLN A 59 10.94 -18.42 -8.97
CA GLN A 59 11.78 -19.47 -9.55
C GLN A 59 12.23 -19.16 -10.99
N ASN A 60 11.69 -18.10 -11.61
CA ASN A 60 12.00 -17.73 -12.97
C ASN A 60 13.45 -17.21 -13.08
N PRO A 61 14.31 -17.80 -13.95
CA PRO A 61 15.68 -17.35 -14.13
C PRO A 61 15.82 -15.86 -14.51
N ALA A 62 14.81 -15.27 -15.16
CA ALA A 62 14.80 -13.85 -15.52
C ALA A 62 14.80 -12.89 -14.31
N MET A 63 14.45 -13.38 -13.12
CA MET A 63 14.50 -12.57 -11.89
C MET A 63 15.94 -12.32 -11.41
N ARG A 64 16.88 -13.21 -11.75
CA ARG A 64 18.26 -13.13 -11.28
C ARG A 64 18.94 -11.88 -11.83
N GLY A 65 19.62 -11.12 -10.96
CA GLY A 65 20.29 -9.87 -11.33
C GLY A 65 19.34 -8.67 -11.42
N SER A 66 18.04 -8.86 -11.17
CA SER A 66 17.06 -7.76 -11.11
C SER A 66 16.80 -7.27 -9.70
N GLU A 67 17.58 -7.71 -8.70
CA GLU A 67 17.47 -7.28 -7.32
C GLU A 67 17.78 -5.76 -7.21
N LEU A 68 16.88 -5.06 -6.55
CA LEU A 68 16.93 -3.62 -6.28
C LEU A 68 17.64 -3.34 -4.96
N ALA A 69 17.26 -4.08 -3.92
CA ALA A 69 17.79 -4.03 -2.57
C ALA A 69 17.44 -5.33 -1.84
N TRP A 70 18.10 -5.58 -0.73
CA TRP A 70 17.85 -6.70 0.16
C TRP A 70 17.36 -6.16 1.50
N VAL A 71 16.22 -6.64 1.99
CA VAL A 71 15.64 -6.28 3.28
C VAL A 71 15.71 -7.45 4.26
N ASP A 72 15.45 -7.17 5.53
CA ASP A 72 15.63 -8.12 6.64
C ASP A 72 14.38 -8.93 7.00
N ASP A 73 13.19 -8.50 6.57
CA ASP A 73 11.94 -9.16 6.92
C ASP A 73 11.05 -9.46 5.69
N PRO A 74 10.67 -10.74 5.44
CA PRO A 74 9.87 -11.11 4.28
C PRO A 74 8.40 -10.68 4.38
N VAL A 75 7.88 -10.52 5.60
CA VAL A 75 6.53 -10.00 5.82
C VAL A 75 6.50 -8.51 5.51
N GLU A 76 7.49 -7.75 5.97
CA GLU A 76 7.60 -6.32 5.61
C GLU A 76 7.75 -6.13 4.10
N ALA A 77 8.57 -6.95 3.44
CA ALA A 77 8.70 -6.92 1.98
C ALA A 77 7.34 -7.17 1.28
N ALA A 78 6.54 -8.11 1.79
CA ALA A 78 5.21 -8.39 1.26
C ALA A 78 4.21 -7.24 1.52
N PHE A 79 4.27 -6.59 2.69
CA PHE A 79 3.47 -5.40 2.97
C PHE A 79 3.88 -4.22 2.10
N LEU A 80 5.18 -4.02 1.86
CA LEU A 80 5.68 -3.03 0.91
C LEU A 80 5.12 -3.26 -0.50
N GLN A 81 5.00 -4.52 -0.94
CA GLN A 81 4.36 -4.85 -2.22
C GLN A 81 2.86 -4.53 -2.24
N ILE A 82 2.16 -4.67 -1.10
CA ILE A 82 0.75 -4.28 -0.97
C ILE A 82 0.59 -2.75 -1.06
N GLN A 83 1.47 -1.99 -0.39
CA GLN A 83 1.46 -0.52 -0.41
C GLN A 83 1.96 0.07 -1.75
N GLY A 84 2.84 -0.65 -2.45
CA GLY A 84 3.37 -0.29 -3.77
C GLY A 84 4.51 0.74 -3.75
N SER A 85 4.73 1.44 -2.64
CA SER A 85 5.86 2.34 -2.43
C SER A 85 6.31 2.32 -0.97
N GLY A 86 7.53 2.78 -0.70
CA GLY A 86 8.07 2.82 0.65
C GLY A 86 9.50 3.37 0.69
N ARG A 87 10.07 3.31 1.89
CA ARG A 87 11.45 3.71 2.16
C ARG A 87 12.24 2.55 2.74
N ILE A 88 13.52 2.51 2.46
CA ILE A 88 14.45 1.54 3.00
C ILE A 88 15.58 2.32 3.66
N ARG A 89 15.68 2.19 4.98
CA ARG A 89 16.82 2.65 5.75
C ARG A 89 17.98 1.70 5.47
N MET A 90 18.96 2.18 4.73
CA MET A 90 20.09 1.40 4.26
C MET A 90 21.11 1.18 5.39
N ALA A 91 21.87 0.10 5.31
CA ALA A 91 22.92 -0.24 6.27
C ALA A 91 24.02 0.83 6.40
N ASP A 92 24.20 1.65 5.35
CA ASP A 92 25.13 2.80 5.34
C ASP A 92 24.52 4.08 5.94
N GLY A 93 23.29 4.02 6.47
CA GLY A 93 22.57 5.15 7.06
C GLY A 93 21.79 5.99 6.04
N THR A 94 21.94 5.76 4.73
CA THR A 94 21.18 6.47 3.70
C THR A 94 19.72 6.00 3.65
N MET A 95 18.86 6.82 3.03
CA MET A 95 17.44 6.48 2.82
C MET A 95 17.20 6.25 1.33
N MET A 96 16.93 5.00 0.96
CA MET A 96 16.53 4.64 -0.39
C MET A 96 15.01 4.70 -0.51
N ARG A 97 14.51 5.39 -1.53
CA ARG A 97 13.07 5.45 -1.83
C ARG A 97 12.74 4.48 -2.94
N VAL A 98 11.67 3.72 -2.75
CA VAL A 98 11.17 2.77 -3.75
C VAL A 98 9.73 3.08 -4.10
N GLY A 99 9.44 3.10 -5.39
CA GLY A 99 8.09 3.30 -5.92
C GLY A 99 7.66 2.15 -6.80
N TYR A 100 6.38 2.13 -7.15
CA TYR A 100 5.80 1.12 -8.01
C TYR A 100 6.53 1.03 -9.36
N GLY A 101 6.99 -0.17 -9.70
CA GLY A 101 7.72 -0.51 -10.93
C GLY A 101 6.98 -1.51 -11.82
N GLY A 102 5.69 -1.77 -11.54
CA GLY A 102 4.86 -2.73 -12.26
C GLY A 102 4.38 -3.90 -11.40
N THR A 103 3.49 -4.72 -11.95
CA THR A 103 2.93 -5.90 -11.30
C THR A 103 2.86 -7.07 -12.28
N ASN A 104 2.68 -8.28 -11.78
CA ASN A 104 2.41 -9.48 -12.59
C ASN A 104 0.94 -9.63 -13.02
N ASP A 105 0.10 -8.62 -12.77
CA ASP A 105 -1.34 -8.56 -13.04
C ASP A 105 -2.18 -9.72 -12.47
N GLN A 106 -1.65 -10.47 -11.50
CA GLN A 106 -2.39 -11.51 -10.79
C GLN A 106 -3.30 -10.91 -9.70
N PRO A 107 -4.43 -11.56 -9.37
CA PRO A 107 -5.36 -11.06 -8.36
C PRO A 107 -4.73 -11.11 -6.96
N PHE A 108 -5.02 -10.10 -6.15
CA PHE A 108 -4.59 -10.08 -4.75
C PHE A 108 -5.34 -11.15 -3.93
N ARG A 109 -4.61 -11.86 -3.07
CA ARG A 109 -5.20 -12.71 -2.02
C ARG A 109 -4.54 -12.39 -0.69
N SER A 110 -5.35 -12.24 0.37
CA SER A 110 -4.86 -11.86 1.69
C SER A 110 -4.28 -13.07 2.43
N PHE A 111 -2.98 -13.04 2.71
CA PHE A 111 -2.34 -14.02 3.60
C PHE A 111 -2.80 -13.87 5.06
N GLY A 112 -3.18 -12.66 5.50
CA GLY A 112 -3.79 -12.46 6.81
C GLY A 112 -5.14 -13.18 6.94
N LYS A 113 -5.97 -13.15 5.89
CA LYS A 113 -7.22 -13.94 5.84
C LYS A 113 -6.93 -15.44 5.84
N TRP A 114 -5.92 -15.89 5.11
CA TRP A 114 -5.53 -17.30 5.06
C TRP A 114 -5.11 -17.84 6.43
N LEU A 115 -4.42 -17.03 7.24
CA LEU A 115 -4.06 -17.35 8.62
C LEU A 115 -5.31 -17.41 9.52
N LEU A 116 -6.20 -16.43 9.41
CA LEU A 116 -7.46 -16.39 10.17
C LEU A 116 -8.35 -17.61 9.88
N ASP A 117 -8.54 -17.93 8.60
CA ASP A 117 -9.38 -19.05 8.17
C ASP A 117 -8.86 -20.41 8.67
N ARG A 118 -7.56 -20.50 9.02
CA ARG A 118 -6.92 -21.69 9.60
C ARG A 118 -6.79 -21.65 11.12
N GLY A 119 -7.22 -20.58 11.78
CA GLY A 119 -7.05 -20.41 13.23
C GLY A 119 -5.60 -20.19 13.67
N GLU A 120 -4.70 -19.83 12.75
CA GLU A 120 -3.28 -19.60 13.01
C GLU A 120 -3.03 -18.27 13.74
N ILE A 121 -3.95 -17.32 13.56
CA ILE A 121 -4.00 -16.04 14.27
C ILE A 121 -5.45 -15.70 14.63
N THR A 122 -5.62 -14.86 15.65
CA THR A 122 -6.91 -14.27 16.01
C THR A 122 -7.20 -12.99 15.21
N PRO A 123 -8.45 -12.50 15.16
CA PRO A 123 -8.78 -11.22 14.53
C PRO A 123 -7.96 -10.03 15.09
N ALA A 124 -7.66 -10.04 16.38
CA ALA A 124 -6.82 -9.02 17.02
C ALA A 124 -5.34 -9.09 16.56
N GLN A 125 -4.88 -10.28 16.16
CA GLN A 125 -3.53 -10.53 15.64
C GLN A 125 -3.44 -10.38 14.11
N ALA A 126 -4.54 -10.10 13.41
CA ALA A 126 -4.56 -9.86 11.96
C ALA A 126 -4.00 -8.47 11.59
N THR A 127 -2.85 -8.14 12.17
CA THR A 127 -2.06 -6.92 11.97
C THR A 127 -0.70 -7.29 11.41
N MET A 128 0.04 -6.32 10.86
CA MET A 128 1.41 -6.57 10.40
C MET A 128 2.28 -7.17 11.51
N GLN A 129 2.19 -6.65 12.74
CA GLN A 129 2.97 -7.14 13.86
C GLN A 129 2.58 -8.58 14.26
N GLY A 130 1.29 -8.90 14.29
CA GLY A 130 0.84 -10.26 14.58
C GLY A 130 1.27 -11.26 13.50
N ILE A 131 1.26 -10.87 12.23
CA ILE A 131 1.73 -11.71 11.12
C ILE A 131 3.26 -11.87 11.16
N LYS A 132 4.02 -10.82 11.49
CA LYS A 132 5.47 -10.92 11.73
C LYS A 132 5.79 -11.86 12.88
N ALA A 133 5.04 -11.77 13.98
CA ALA A 133 5.19 -12.67 15.12
C ALA A 133 4.91 -14.13 14.72
N TRP A 134 3.84 -14.38 13.95
CA TRP A 134 3.54 -15.71 13.43
C TRP A 134 4.65 -16.22 12.49
N ALA A 135 5.16 -15.39 11.59
CA ALA A 135 6.24 -15.77 10.67
C ALA A 135 7.55 -16.14 11.40
N ARG A 136 7.89 -15.42 12.48
CA ARG A 136 9.03 -15.74 13.34
C ARG A 136 8.87 -17.05 14.08
N ALA A 137 7.65 -17.36 14.52
CA ALA A 137 7.34 -18.64 15.17
C ALA A 137 7.27 -19.82 14.16
N ASN A 138 7.05 -19.54 12.88
CA ASN A 138 6.84 -20.55 11.83
C ASN A 138 7.75 -20.33 10.60
N PRO A 139 9.09 -20.29 10.75
CA PRO A 139 9.99 -19.93 9.66
C PRO A 139 9.88 -20.84 8.43
N GLY A 140 9.61 -22.13 8.63
CA GLY A 140 9.43 -23.11 7.54
C GLY A 140 8.14 -22.95 6.73
N ARG A 141 7.19 -22.10 7.17
CA ARG A 141 5.88 -21.89 6.53
C ARG A 141 5.68 -20.47 6.02
N VAL A 142 6.70 -19.62 6.10
CA VAL A 142 6.62 -18.23 5.63
C VAL A 142 6.37 -18.19 4.13
N ASP A 143 7.08 -18.99 3.34
CA ASP A 143 6.88 -19.03 1.89
C ASP A 143 5.51 -19.61 1.52
N GLU A 144 5.03 -20.63 2.24
CA GLU A 144 3.67 -21.17 2.09
C GLU A 144 2.64 -20.04 2.25
N MET A 145 2.73 -19.28 3.36
CA MET A 145 1.84 -18.17 3.66
C MET A 145 1.92 -17.05 2.60
N LEU A 146 3.13 -16.62 2.22
CA LEU A 146 3.31 -15.51 1.28
C LEU A 146 2.84 -15.88 -0.14
N ASN A 147 3.03 -17.14 -0.55
CA ASN A 147 2.64 -17.64 -1.86
C ASN A 147 1.12 -17.81 -2.03
N VAL A 148 0.33 -17.66 -0.96
CA VAL A 148 -1.13 -17.52 -1.04
C VAL A 148 -1.51 -16.34 -1.91
N ASN A 149 -0.74 -15.25 -1.86
CA ASN A 149 -0.93 -14.09 -2.72
C ASN A 149 -0.19 -14.30 -4.05
N PRO A 150 -0.88 -14.61 -5.16
CA PRO A 150 -0.20 -14.78 -6.43
C PRO A 150 0.29 -13.45 -7.00
N ARG A 151 -0.25 -12.31 -6.53
CA ARG A 151 0.16 -10.97 -6.95
C ARG A 151 1.58 -10.66 -6.49
N PHE A 152 2.39 -10.16 -7.42
CA PHE A 152 3.76 -9.72 -7.20
C PHE A 152 3.96 -8.32 -7.75
N VAL A 153 4.53 -7.44 -6.94
CA VAL A 153 4.83 -6.04 -7.29
C VAL A 153 6.34 -5.87 -7.40
N PHE A 154 6.74 -5.23 -8.49
CA PHE A 154 8.11 -4.79 -8.76
C PHE A 154 8.28 -3.33 -8.36
N PHE A 155 9.52 -2.91 -8.17
CA PHE A 155 9.87 -1.58 -7.71
C PHE A 155 10.86 -0.89 -8.63
N ARG A 156 10.90 0.43 -8.52
CA ARG A 156 11.96 1.28 -9.06
C ARG A 156 12.51 2.18 -7.97
N GLU A 157 13.80 2.49 -8.05
CA GLU A 157 14.41 3.51 -7.19
C GLU A 157 13.87 4.88 -7.59
N LEU A 158 13.51 5.68 -6.59
CA LEU A 158 13.06 7.06 -6.78
C LEU A 158 14.17 8.04 -6.37
N PRO A 159 14.19 9.26 -6.93
CA PRO A 159 15.12 10.29 -6.51
C PRO A 159 15.02 10.58 -4.99
N PRO A 160 16.16 10.89 -4.33
CA PRO A 160 16.18 11.20 -2.91
C PRO A 160 15.42 12.52 -2.64
N THR A 161 14.47 12.47 -1.71
CA THR A 161 13.75 13.64 -1.18
C THR A 161 13.12 13.30 0.17
N ASN A 162 12.85 14.33 0.97
CA ASN A 162 12.16 14.22 2.26
C ASN A 162 10.63 14.29 2.12
N GLU A 163 10.12 14.50 0.91
CA GLU A 163 8.68 14.55 0.63
C GLU A 163 8.06 13.14 0.60
N GLY A 164 6.73 13.05 0.77
CA GLY A 164 5.98 11.79 0.72
C GLY A 164 6.05 11.05 -0.62
N PRO A 165 5.47 9.84 -0.72
CA PRO A 165 5.48 9.06 -1.95
C PRO A 165 4.77 9.82 -3.08
N VAL A 166 5.20 9.64 -4.32
CA VAL A 166 4.58 10.29 -5.47
C VAL A 166 3.30 9.53 -5.83
N GLY A 167 2.15 10.18 -5.69
CA GLY A 167 0.85 9.59 -6.04
C GLY A 167 0.60 9.59 -7.55
N ALA A 168 -0.54 9.03 -7.96
CA ALA A 168 -0.97 8.96 -9.36
C ALA A 168 -1.07 10.33 -10.06
N LEU A 169 -1.28 11.43 -9.32
CA LEU A 169 -1.26 12.79 -9.86
C LEU A 169 0.16 13.27 -10.25
N GLY A 170 1.21 12.54 -9.89
CA GLY A 170 2.60 12.90 -10.17
C GLY A 170 3.21 13.87 -9.16
N VAL A 171 2.53 14.12 -8.04
CA VAL A 171 3.00 14.98 -6.94
C VAL A 171 3.18 14.18 -5.64
N PRO A 172 4.08 14.63 -4.74
CA PRO A 172 4.22 14.02 -3.42
C PRO A 172 2.95 14.09 -2.59
N LEU A 173 2.63 12.97 -1.93
CA LEU A 173 1.50 12.88 -1.02
C LEU A 173 1.84 13.51 0.33
N THR A 174 0.86 14.19 0.91
CA THR A 174 0.94 14.85 2.21
C THR A 174 0.14 14.06 3.23
N ALA A 175 0.81 13.67 4.33
CA ALA A 175 0.20 12.91 5.40
C ALA A 175 -1.07 13.61 5.91
N GLU A 176 -2.14 12.82 6.04
CA GLU A 176 -3.47 13.27 6.47
C GLU A 176 -4.05 14.46 5.67
N ARG A 177 -3.59 14.66 4.41
CA ARG A 177 -4.09 15.66 3.46
C ARG A 177 -4.27 15.12 2.04
N SER A 178 -3.77 13.92 1.76
CA SER A 178 -3.98 13.23 0.49
C SER A 178 -4.91 12.03 0.65
N ILE A 179 -5.72 11.78 -0.38
CA ILE A 179 -6.54 10.58 -0.50
C ILE A 179 -6.36 9.93 -1.87
N ALA A 180 -6.44 8.61 -1.90
CA ALA A 180 -6.64 7.86 -3.14
C ALA A 180 -8.14 7.75 -3.43
N VAL A 181 -8.54 7.96 -4.67
CA VAL A 181 -9.95 7.93 -5.10
C VAL A 181 -10.11 7.11 -6.39
N ASP A 182 -11.37 6.88 -6.79
CA ASP A 182 -11.68 6.42 -8.14
C ASP A 182 -11.68 7.61 -9.11
N PRO A 183 -10.71 7.73 -10.04
CA PRO A 183 -10.61 8.86 -10.95
C PRO A 183 -11.78 8.93 -11.94
N ALA A 184 -12.53 7.83 -12.14
CA ALA A 184 -13.73 7.84 -12.96
C ALA A 184 -14.89 8.61 -12.29
N THR A 185 -14.84 8.79 -10.96
CA THR A 185 -15.87 9.52 -10.20
C THR A 185 -15.37 10.85 -9.63
N ILE A 186 -14.14 10.88 -9.11
CA ILE A 186 -13.53 12.09 -8.54
C ILE A 186 -12.23 12.38 -9.31
N PRO A 187 -12.19 13.44 -10.13
CA PRO A 187 -10.98 13.78 -10.88
C PRO A 187 -9.78 14.02 -9.96
N LEU A 188 -8.59 13.61 -10.39
CA LEU A 188 -7.37 13.91 -9.64
C LEU A 188 -7.11 15.42 -9.60
N GLY A 189 -6.54 15.89 -8.49
CA GLY A 189 -6.20 17.28 -8.21
C GLY A 189 -7.30 18.05 -7.48
N VAL A 190 -8.55 17.56 -7.45
CA VAL A 190 -9.63 18.30 -6.81
C VAL A 190 -9.52 18.26 -5.28
N PRO A 191 -9.80 19.38 -4.58
CA PRO A 191 -9.97 19.35 -3.14
C PRO A 191 -11.26 18.60 -2.77
N VAL A 192 -11.18 17.77 -1.74
CA VAL A 192 -12.28 16.96 -1.22
C VAL A 192 -12.41 17.21 0.28
N PHE A 193 -13.55 17.73 0.73
CA PHE A 193 -13.87 17.74 2.15
C PHE A 193 -14.35 16.36 2.56
N LEU A 194 -13.63 15.71 3.48
CA LEU A 194 -13.91 14.39 4.00
C LEU A 194 -14.48 14.49 5.42
N SER A 195 -15.60 13.82 5.66
CA SER A 195 -16.17 13.60 6.99
C SER A 195 -16.20 12.11 7.30
N THR A 196 -15.41 11.65 8.26
CA THR A 196 -15.33 10.26 8.73
C THR A 196 -14.91 10.23 10.20
N THR A 197 -14.38 9.12 10.72
CA THR A 197 -13.87 9.00 12.09
C THR A 197 -12.47 8.37 12.13
N ARG A 198 -11.69 8.62 13.18
CA ARG A 198 -10.45 7.88 13.44
C ARG A 198 -10.79 6.41 13.74
N PRO A 199 -9.93 5.46 13.33
CA PRO A 199 -10.08 4.07 13.77
C PRO A 199 -9.93 3.99 15.30
N LEU A 200 -10.60 3.02 15.93
CA LEU A 200 -10.57 2.70 17.37
C LEU A 200 -11.29 3.67 18.33
N TYR A 201 -11.15 4.98 18.14
CA TYR A 201 -11.63 5.98 19.11
C TYR A 201 -12.88 6.75 18.66
N SER A 202 -13.34 6.51 17.43
CA SER A 202 -14.51 7.17 16.82
C SER A 202 -14.48 8.71 16.83
N GLU A 203 -13.31 9.31 17.07
CA GLU A 203 -13.10 10.76 17.00
C GLU A 203 -13.39 11.25 15.58
N PRO A 204 -14.19 12.32 15.38
CA PRO A 204 -14.49 12.84 14.06
C PRO A 204 -13.23 13.29 13.30
N ILE A 205 -13.10 12.86 12.04
CA ILE A 205 -12.18 13.45 11.05
C ILE A 205 -13.03 14.27 10.10
N GLN A 206 -12.93 15.60 10.18
CA GLN A 206 -13.58 16.55 9.27
C GLN A 206 -12.51 17.44 8.67
N ARG A 207 -12.07 17.11 7.45
CA ARG A 207 -10.85 17.72 6.89
C ARG A 207 -10.92 17.91 5.39
N LEU A 208 -10.39 19.03 4.93
CA LEU A 208 -10.07 19.26 3.53
C LEU A 208 -8.83 18.45 3.14
N MET A 209 -9.01 17.57 2.17
CA MET A 209 -8.04 16.67 1.57
C MET A 209 -7.91 16.99 0.07
N PHE A 210 -6.96 16.34 -0.61
CA PHE A 210 -6.84 16.38 -2.07
C PHE A 210 -6.83 14.98 -2.66
N ALA A 211 -7.56 14.79 -3.76
CA ALA A 211 -7.54 13.58 -4.57
C ALA A 211 -6.23 13.53 -5.38
N GLN A 212 -5.16 12.95 -4.82
CA GLN A 212 -3.82 12.98 -5.44
C GLN A 212 -3.33 11.60 -5.85
N ASP A 213 -4.08 10.55 -5.51
CA ASP A 213 -3.69 9.18 -5.79
C ASP A 213 -4.86 8.31 -6.24
N THR A 214 -4.54 7.09 -6.66
CA THR A 214 -5.52 6.07 -7.05
C THR A 214 -5.11 4.71 -6.50
N GLY A 215 -6.05 3.78 -6.40
CA GLY A 215 -5.73 2.39 -6.06
C GLY A 215 -6.64 1.43 -6.78
N SER A 216 -6.13 0.24 -7.14
CA SER A 216 -6.91 -0.76 -7.87
C SER A 216 -8.17 -1.21 -7.13
N ALA A 217 -8.13 -1.19 -5.79
CA ALA A 217 -9.25 -1.53 -4.90
C ALA A 217 -10.14 -0.34 -4.52
N ILE A 218 -9.82 0.86 -5.01
CA ILE A 218 -10.55 2.10 -4.71
C ILE A 218 -11.47 2.38 -5.90
N LYS A 219 -12.73 1.96 -5.78
CA LYS A 219 -13.74 2.01 -6.84
C LYS A 219 -15.08 2.54 -6.32
N GLY A 220 -15.76 3.31 -7.15
CA GLY A 220 -17.07 3.89 -6.86
C GLY A 220 -17.03 5.34 -6.35
N GLY A 221 -18.21 5.87 -6.01
CA GLY A 221 -18.39 7.29 -5.68
C GLY A 221 -17.87 7.68 -4.31
N VAL A 222 -18.59 7.32 -3.25
CA VAL A 222 -18.19 7.62 -1.88
C VAL A 222 -17.17 6.59 -1.38
N ARG A 223 -16.00 6.55 -2.02
CA ARG A 223 -14.91 5.63 -1.70
C ARG A 223 -13.57 6.39 -1.71
N ALA A 224 -12.82 6.30 -0.62
CA ALA A 224 -11.47 6.86 -0.56
C ALA A 224 -10.52 6.04 0.32
N ASP A 225 -9.24 6.07 -0.01
CA ASP A 225 -8.15 5.58 0.84
C ASP A 225 -7.41 6.77 1.45
N PHE A 226 -7.32 6.82 2.77
CA PHE A 226 -6.73 7.92 3.52
C PHE A 226 -5.24 7.71 3.71
N PHE A 227 -4.42 8.67 3.26
CA PHE A 227 -2.97 8.58 3.43
C PHE A 227 -2.56 9.02 4.84
N TRP A 228 -2.09 8.08 5.66
CA TRP A 228 -1.69 8.35 7.05
C TRP A 228 -0.27 8.90 7.21
N GLY A 229 0.54 8.92 6.15
CA GLY A 229 1.95 9.28 6.22
C GLY A 229 2.86 8.05 6.24
N ALA A 230 4.03 8.18 6.86
CA ALA A 230 5.09 7.16 6.81
C ALA A 230 5.35 6.51 8.17
N GLY A 231 5.82 5.26 8.14
CA GLY A 231 6.28 4.51 9.32
C GLY A 231 5.19 3.75 10.07
N ASP A 232 5.61 3.08 11.14
CA ASP A 232 4.81 2.06 11.83
C ASP A 232 3.51 2.60 12.43
N ALA A 233 3.54 3.78 13.07
CA ALA A 233 2.36 4.39 13.66
C ALA A 233 1.29 4.72 12.59
N ALA A 234 1.73 5.18 11.41
CA ALA A 234 0.85 5.40 10.27
C ALA A 234 0.27 4.06 9.77
N GLY A 235 1.10 3.01 9.69
CA GLY A 235 0.68 1.67 9.29
C GLY A 235 -0.33 1.02 10.22
N GLU A 236 -0.15 1.16 11.53
CA GLU A 236 -1.10 0.65 12.53
C GLU A 236 -2.47 1.32 12.42
N THR A 237 -2.48 2.64 12.20
CA THR A 237 -3.70 3.41 12.02
C THR A 237 -4.37 3.06 10.69
N ALA A 238 -3.59 3.03 9.60
CA ALA A 238 -4.04 2.68 8.26
C ALA A 238 -4.70 1.30 8.20
N GLY A 239 -4.03 0.27 8.73
CA GLY A 239 -4.52 -1.11 8.69
C GLY A 239 -5.81 -1.36 9.47
N ARG A 240 -6.18 -0.46 10.39
CA ARG A 240 -7.41 -0.53 11.18
C ARG A 240 -8.54 0.33 10.62
N MET A 241 -8.25 1.18 9.64
CA MET A 241 -9.23 2.12 9.12
C MET A 241 -10.21 1.40 8.18
N LYS A 242 -11.47 1.32 8.63
CA LYS A 242 -12.60 0.78 7.85
C LYS A 242 -13.87 1.50 8.25
N GLN A 243 -13.95 2.78 7.91
CA GLN A 243 -14.92 3.71 8.48
C GLN A 243 -15.98 4.09 7.44
N GLY A 244 -17.19 4.40 7.91
CA GLY A 244 -18.15 5.14 7.10
C GLY A 244 -17.68 6.59 6.89
N GLY A 245 -17.97 7.17 5.75
CA GLY A 245 -17.66 8.57 5.50
C GLY A 245 -18.51 9.20 4.40
N ARG A 246 -18.50 10.54 4.40
CA ARG A 246 -19.14 11.40 3.40
C ARG A 246 -18.10 12.31 2.77
N MET A 247 -18.31 12.68 1.50
CA MET A 247 -17.39 13.52 0.75
C MET A 247 -18.11 14.66 0.02
N TRP A 248 -17.42 15.80 -0.07
CA TRP A 248 -17.79 16.92 -0.91
C TRP A 248 -16.61 17.31 -1.79
N VAL A 249 -16.79 17.31 -3.11
CA VAL A 249 -15.78 17.79 -4.06
C VAL A 249 -15.92 19.29 -4.21
N LEU A 250 -14.80 20.01 -4.13
CA LEU A 250 -14.75 21.45 -4.31
C LEU A 250 -14.31 21.77 -5.74
N MET A 251 -15.19 22.38 -6.54
CA MET A 251 -14.87 22.78 -7.90
C MET A 251 -14.59 24.30 -8.00
N PRO A 252 -13.66 24.75 -8.86
CA PRO A 252 -13.47 26.18 -9.13
C PRO A 252 -14.78 26.83 -9.63
N ARG A 253 -14.95 28.14 -9.39
CA ARG A 253 -16.12 28.90 -9.90
C ARG A 253 -15.97 29.32 -11.37
N SER A 254 -14.75 29.23 -11.89
CA SER A 254 -14.29 29.75 -13.18
C SER A 254 -13.22 28.82 -13.73
#